data_AF-A0A966SXF7-F1
#
_entry.id   AF-A0A966SXF7-F1
#
_cell.length_a   1.000
_cell.length_b   1.000
_cell.length_c   1.000
_cell.angle_alpha   90.00
_cell.angle_beta   90.00
_cell.angle_gamma   90.00
#
_symmetry.space_group_name_H-M   'P 1'
#
loop_
_entity.id
_entity.type
_entity.pdbx_description
1 polymer ?
#
loop_
_entity_poly.entity_id
_entity_poly.type
_entity_poly.pdbx_seq_one_letter_code
_entity_poly.pdbx_strand_id
1 'polypeptide(L)'
;GAGAGTPPGGVGQHRPNVVGTIGTNPVAEELDLAREIKPALKTVGLIYNPGEPNSEYEAKILGKAAQARGITVVQQAVANSGEVLQAAQALAEKKVEAFVKIGDYATIQAFSSICKVGLENRIPVYSVDPPDIELPGCLAVIGWNYRDDGMAAGRLAVRVLKGESPAKMAFEPLTKTDLLVSEATARAIGVTLPPPLLARANRVVR
;
A
#
# COMPACT_ATOMS: atom_id res chain seq x y z
N GLY A 1 -3.34 -3.04 11.19
CA GLY A 1 -3.56 -4.46 11.50
C GLY A 1 -3.55 -5.19 10.18
N ALA A 2 -2.91 -6.35 10.08
CA ALA A 2 -3.06 -7.16 8.88
C ALA A 2 -4.49 -7.74 8.91
N GLY A 3 -5.39 -7.17 8.09
CA GLY A 3 -6.65 -7.83 7.77
C GLY A 3 -6.36 -9.25 7.31
N ALA A 4 -7.27 -10.19 7.54
CA ALA A 4 -7.03 -11.63 7.42
C ALA A 4 -6.81 -12.14 5.97
N GLY A 5 -6.40 -11.26 5.04
CA GLY A 5 -6.45 -11.50 3.61
C GLY A 5 -7.88 -11.74 3.14
N THR A 6 -8.10 -11.73 1.83
CA THR A 6 -9.37 -12.19 1.27
C THR A 6 -9.42 -13.71 1.43
N PRO A 7 -10.28 -14.30 2.30
CA PRO A 7 -10.35 -15.75 2.38
C PRO A 7 -10.86 -16.31 1.05
N PRO A 8 -10.40 -17.50 0.62
CA PRO A 8 -10.96 -18.16 -0.54
C PRO A 8 -12.46 -18.42 -0.28
N GLY A 9 -13.33 -17.72 -1.02
CA GLY A 9 -14.78 -17.87 -0.94
C GLY A 9 -15.60 -16.64 -0.51
N GLY A 10 -14.95 -15.50 -0.22
CA GLY A 10 -15.63 -14.24 0.09
C GLY A 10 -16.00 -14.08 1.58
N VAL A 11 -16.73 -13.01 1.89
CA VAL A 11 -16.94 -12.48 3.26
C VAL A 11 -17.59 -13.48 4.24
N GLY A 12 -18.26 -14.52 3.73
CA GLY A 12 -18.92 -15.56 4.52
C GLY A 12 -18.31 -16.96 4.45
N GLN A 13 -17.18 -17.16 3.75
CA GLN A 13 -16.51 -18.46 3.69
C GLN A 13 -15.16 -18.37 4.39
N HIS A 14 -15.12 -18.90 5.61
CA HIS A 14 -13.91 -18.92 6.44
C HIS A 14 -13.94 -20.12 7.39
N ARG A 15 -12.80 -20.38 8.03
CA ARG A 15 -12.70 -21.43 9.06
C ARG A 15 -13.68 -21.12 10.22
N PRO A 16 -14.29 -22.14 10.86
CA PRO A 16 -15.37 -21.95 11.84
C PRO A 16 -14.95 -21.21 13.12
N ASN A 17 -13.65 -21.12 13.38
CA ASN A 17 -13.06 -20.46 14.54
C ASN A 17 -12.34 -19.14 14.18
N VAL A 18 -12.59 -18.59 12.99
CA VAL A 18 -11.94 -17.37 12.50
C VAL A 18 -13.00 -16.36 12.12
N VAL A 19 -12.86 -15.12 12.60
CA VAL A 19 -13.62 -13.94 12.16
C VAL A 19 -12.67 -12.74 12.23
N GLY A 20 -12.88 -11.73 11.39
CA GLY A 20 -12.04 -10.53 11.40
C GLY A 20 -12.48 -9.51 10.37
N THR A 21 -11.58 -8.58 10.08
CA THR A 21 -11.75 -7.58 9.02
C THR A 21 -11.14 -8.08 7.71
N ILE A 22 -11.68 -7.59 6.59
CA ILE A 22 -11.26 -7.95 5.24
C ILE A 22 -11.14 -6.71 4.36
N GLY A 23 -10.06 -6.60 3.61
CA GLY A 23 -9.86 -5.54 2.63
C GLY A 23 -8.66 -5.86 1.74
N THR A 24 -8.77 -5.54 0.46
CA THR A 24 -7.63 -5.53 -0.48
C THR A 24 -7.05 -4.12 -0.49
N ASN A 25 -5.73 -3.97 -0.41
CA ASN A 25 -5.14 -2.63 -0.41
C ASN A 25 -5.57 -1.82 -1.64
N PRO A 26 -5.72 -0.49 -1.50
CA PRO A 26 -6.14 0.41 -2.57
C PRO A 26 -5.00 0.69 -3.58
N VAL A 27 -4.41 -0.39 -4.12
CA VAL A 27 -3.26 -0.35 -5.02
C VAL A 27 -3.58 0.29 -6.37
N ALA A 28 -4.86 0.30 -6.78
CA ALA A 28 -5.28 0.98 -7.99
C ALA A 28 -5.32 2.50 -7.78
N GLU A 29 -5.81 2.93 -6.62
CA GLU A 29 -5.88 4.32 -6.21
C GLU A 29 -4.48 4.91 -5.94
N GLU A 30 -3.50 4.09 -5.56
CA GLU A 30 -2.09 4.48 -5.48
C GLU A 30 -1.55 4.99 -6.84
N LEU A 31 -1.93 4.34 -7.94
CA LEU A 31 -1.57 4.79 -9.31
C LEU A 31 -2.30 6.08 -9.71
N ASP A 32 -3.54 6.26 -9.27
CA ASP A 32 -4.31 7.49 -9.52
C ASP A 32 -3.67 8.67 -8.78
N LEU A 33 -3.31 8.47 -7.52
CA LEU A 33 -2.57 9.42 -6.72
C LEU A 33 -1.23 9.80 -7.38
N ALA A 34 -0.50 8.81 -7.89
CA ALA A 34 0.75 9.06 -8.61
C ALA A 34 0.52 9.90 -9.88
N ARG A 35 -0.61 9.70 -10.59
CA ARG A 35 -1.00 10.50 -11.75
C ARG A 35 -1.50 11.89 -11.43
N GLU A 36 -2.17 12.10 -10.30
CA GLU A 36 -2.55 13.45 -9.87
C GLU A 36 -1.31 14.35 -9.69
N ILE A 37 -0.22 13.77 -9.18
CA ILE A 37 1.05 14.48 -8.97
C ILE A 37 1.86 14.54 -10.26
N LYS A 38 1.91 13.45 -11.03
CA LYS A 38 2.62 13.37 -12.31
C LYS A 38 1.68 12.86 -13.41
N PRO A 39 0.92 13.75 -14.08
CA PRO A 39 -0.06 13.35 -15.10
C PRO A 39 0.52 12.55 -16.27
N ALA A 40 1.80 12.78 -16.59
CA ALA A 40 2.52 12.09 -17.65
C ALA A 40 3.21 10.79 -17.20
N LEU A 41 2.87 10.23 -16.02
CA LEU A 41 3.44 8.98 -15.52
C LEU A 41 3.19 7.81 -16.48
N LYS A 42 4.27 7.12 -16.85
CA LYS A 42 4.32 5.98 -17.78
C LYS A 42 4.94 4.73 -17.17
N THR A 43 5.84 4.87 -16.19
CA THR A 43 6.56 3.71 -15.65
C THR A 43 6.69 3.76 -14.13
N VAL A 44 6.27 2.70 -13.45
CA VAL A 44 6.43 2.54 -12.00
C VAL A 44 7.27 1.31 -11.68
N GLY A 45 8.04 1.38 -10.59
CA GLY A 45 8.80 0.28 -10.04
C GLY A 45 8.03 -0.44 -8.94
N LEU A 46 7.96 -1.77 -9.02
CA LEU A 46 7.38 -2.63 -7.99
C LEU A 46 8.45 -3.60 -7.49
N ILE A 47 8.66 -3.64 -6.18
CA ILE A 47 9.47 -4.67 -5.51
C ILE A 47 8.50 -5.56 -4.73
N TYR A 48 8.59 -6.87 -4.90
CA TYR A 48 7.67 -7.78 -4.23
C TYR A 48 8.23 -9.21 -4.15
N ASN A 49 7.69 -10.00 -3.23
CA ASN A 49 7.99 -11.41 -3.05
C ASN A 49 6.91 -12.28 -3.73
N PRO A 50 7.19 -12.89 -4.90
CA PRO A 50 6.23 -13.76 -5.57
C PRO A 50 5.95 -15.06 -4.79
N GLY A 51 6.76 -15.40 -3.78
CA GLY A 51 6.52 -16.53 -2.88
C GLY A 51 5.44 -16.25 -1.81
N GLU A 52 4.98 -15.01 -1.67
CA GLU A 52 3.91 -14.61 -0.76
C GLU A 52 2.58 -14.51 -1.54
N PRO A 53 1.58 -15.39 -1.28
CA PRO A 53 0.33 -15.40 -2.06
C PRO A 53 -0.44 -14.06 -2.05
N ASN A 54 -0.39 -13.32 -0.95
CA ASN A 54 -0.97 -11.97 -0.85
C ASN A 54 -0.24 -10.97 -1.77
N SER A 55 1.09 -11.02 -1.78
CA SER A 55 1.94 -10.15 -2.59
C SER A 55 1.73 -10.41 -4.08
N GLU A 56 1.68 -11.69 -4.49
CA GLU A 56 1.38 -12.07 -5.87
C GLU A 56 -0.03 -11.63 -6.31
N TYR A 57 -1.02 -11.75 -5.41
CA TYR A 57 -2.39 -11.31 -5.66
C TYR A 57 -2.47 -9.79 -5.88
N GLU A 58 -1.87 -8.99 -5.00
CA GLU A 58 -1.87 -7.53 -5.14
C GLU A 58 -1.03 -7.04 -6.32
N ALA A 59 0.10 -7.69 -6.63
CA ALA A 59 0.88 -7.40 -7.83
C ALA A 59 0.07 -7.62 -9.12
N LYS A 60 -0.80 -8.64 -9.16
CA LYS A 60 -1.72 -8.86 -10.29
C LYS A 60 -2.79 -7.77 -10.40
N ILE A 61 -3.33 -7.30 -9.28
CA ILE A 61 -4.32 -6.20 -9.27
C ILE A 61 -3.67 -4.91 -9.74
N LEU A 62 -2.51 -4.56 -9.17
CA LEU A 62 -1.73 -3.38 -9.57
C LEU A 62 -1.37 -3.44 -11.06
N GLY A 63 -0.93 -4.60 -11.56
CA GLY A 63 -0.61 -4.81 -12.98
C GLY A 63 -1.81 -4.56 -13.90
N LYS A 64 -3.01 -5.06 -13.56
CA LYS A 64 -4.24 -4.79 -14.31
C LYS A 64 -4.62 -3.31 -14.27
N ALA A 65 -4.52 -2.69 -13.09
CA ALA A 65 -4.82 -1.27 -12.90
C ALA A 65 -3.87 -0.37 -13.69
N ALA A 66 -2.57 -0.71 -13.71
CA ALA A 66 -1.55 -0.04 -14.48
C ALA A 66 -1.78 -0.20 -16.00
N GLN A 67 -2.09 -1.42 -16.46
CA GLN A 67 -2.41 -1.68 -17.87
C GLN A 67 -3.60 -0.85 -18.35
N ALA A 68 -4.69 -0.81 -17.58
CA ALA A 68 -5.87 0.02 -17.89
C ALA A 68 -5.55 1.51 -17.98
N ARG A 69 -4.47 1.94 -17.32
CA ARG A 69 -3.96 3.32 -17.33
C ARG A 69 -2.89 3.55 -18.40
N GLY A 70 -2.37 2.52 -19.07
CA GLY A 70 -1.21 2.66 -19.96
C GLY A 70 0.10 2.93 -19.20
N ILE A 71 0.21 2.44 -17.97
CA ILE A 71 1.41 2.50 -17.12
C ILE A 71 2.12 1.14 -17.20
N THR A 72 3.42 1.16 -17.43
CA THR A 72 4.30 -0.02 -17.36
C THR A 72 4.73 -0.25 -15.91
N VAL A 73 4.57 -1.47 -15.42
CA VAL A 73 5.10 -1.88 -14.11
C VAL A 73 6.41 -2.63 -14.33
N VAL A 74 7.53 -2.06 -13.89
CA VAL A 74 8.84 -2.72 -13.88
C VAL A 74 8.98 -3.44 -12.55
N GLN A 75 8.94 -4.76 -12.60
CA GLN A 75 8.98 -5.59 -11.40
C GLN A 75 10.42 -6.01 -11.03
N GLN A 76 10.68 -6.08 -9.73
CA GLN A 76 11.82 -6.78 -9.14
C GLN A 76 11.31 -7.77 -8.10
N ALA A 77 11.59 -9.04 -8.32
CA ALA A 77 11.29 -10.08 -7.35
C ALA A 77 12.37 -10.10 -6.25
N VAL A 78 11.95 -10.27 -5.00
CA VAL A 78 12.84 -10.48 -3.85
C VAL A 78 12.34 -11.65 -3.01
N ALA A 79 13.23 -12.39 -2.36
CA ALA A 79 12.85 -13.47 -1.46
C ALA A 79 12.69 -13.02 0.01
N ASN A 80 13.33 -11.90 0.37
CA ASN A 80 13.38 -11.38 1.73
C ASN A 80 13.78 -9.89 1.76
N SER A 81 13.71 -9.28 2.94
CA SER A 81 13.98 -7.85 3.16
C SER A 81 15.43 -7.44 2.89
N GLY A 82 16.40 -8.36 2.96
CA GLY A 82 17.82 -8.08 2.69
C GLY A 82 18.11 -7.73 1.23
N GLU A 83 17.24 -8.11 0.29
CA GLU A 83 17.40 -7.88 -1.15
C GLU A 83 16.76 -6.57 -1.63
N VAL A 84 15.90 -5.95 -0.79
CA VAL A 84 15.06 -4.81 -1.18
C VAL A 84 15.88 -3.59 -1.58
N LEU A 85 17.00 -3.32 -0.90
CA LEU A 85 17.87 -2.18 -1.24
C LEU A 85 18.42 -2.32 -2.67
N GLN A 86 18.96 -3.50 -3.00
CA GLN A 86 19.53 -3.77 -4.32
C GLN A 86 18.44 -3.74 -5.41
N ALA A 87 17.25 -4.29 -5.11
CA ALA A 87 16.11 -4.24 -6.00
C ALA A 87 15.67 -2.79 -6.29
N ALA A 88 15.64 -1.93 -5.26
CA ALA A 88 15.32 -0.51 -5.42
C ALA A 88 16.36 0.23 -6.27
N GLN A 89 17.65 -0.02 -6.01
CA GLN A 89 18.75 0.55 -6.82
C GLN A 89 18.63 0.14 -8.29
N ALA A 90 18.37 -1.15 -8.56
CA ALA A 90 18.19 -1.65 -9.92
C ALA A 90 16.98 -1.02 -10.64
N LEU A 91 15.90 -0.69 -9.93
CA LEU A 91 14.76 0.03 -10.49
C LEU A 91 15.09 1.51 -10.78
N ALA A 92 15.83 2.17 -9.88
CA ALA A 92 16.31 3.52 -10.10
C ALA A 92 17.24 3.60 -11.33
N GLU A 93 18.14 2.64 -11.51
CA GLU A 93 18.99 2.50 -12.71
C GLU A 93 18.18 2.31 -13.99
N LYS A 94 17.06 1.56 -13.90
CA LYS A 94 16.07 1.41 -14.98
C LYS A 94 15.21 2.65 -15.20
N LYS A 95 15.42 3.73 -14.45
CA LYS A 95 14.74 5.03 -14.56
C LYS A 95 13.22 4.92 -14.44
N VAL A 96 12.74 4.12 -13.48
CA VAL A 96 11.32 4.18 -13.11
C VAL A 96 10.96 5.57 -12.62
N GLU A 97 9.73 6.00 -12.89
CA GLU A 97 9.30 7.37 -12.61
C GLU A 97 8.67 7.52 -11.22
N ALA A 98 8.33 6.40 -10.57
CA ALA A 98 7.85 6.31 -9.21
C ALA A 98 8.11 4.90 -8.66
N PHE A 99 8.20 4.76 -7.34
CA PHE A 99 8.04 3.50 -6.64
C PHE A 99 6.62 3.39 -6.09
N VAL A 100 6.02 2.21 -6.22
CA VAL A 100 4.71 1.87 -5.64
C VAL A 100 4.86 0.66 -4.73
N LYS A 101 4.17 0.67 -3.59
CA LYS A 101 4.28 -0.40 -2.59
C LYS A 101 2.92 -1.07 -2.37
N ILE A 102 2.94 -2.39 -2.47
CA ILE A 102 1.80 -3.27 -2.16
C ILE A 102 2.00 -3.93 -0.78
N GLY A 103 1.02 -4.72 -0.35
CA GLY A 103 1.10 -5.55 0.86
C GLY A 103 2.06 -6.72 0.69
N ASP A 104 3.30 -6.52 1.10
CA ASP A 104 4.41 -7.48 0.96
C ASP A 104 5.34 -7.42 2.19
N TYR A 105 5.64 -8.57 2.80
CA TYR A 105 6.36 -8.60 4.07
C TYR A 105 7.81 -8.13 3.95
N ALA A 106 8.50 -8.49 2.87
CA ALA A 106 9.89 -8.08 2.63
C ALA A 106 10.01 -6.56 2.50
N THR A 107 9.12 -5.93 1.71
CA THR A 107 9.11 -4.47 1.56
C THR A 107 8.62 -3.75 2.81
N ILE A 108 7.67 -4.28 3.59
CA ILE A 108 7.28 -3.69 4.88
C ILE A 108 8.49 -3.58 5.81
N GLN A 109 9.30 -4.65 5.92
CA GLN A 109 10.48 -4.65 6.79
C GLN A 109 11.60 -3.71 6.30
N ALA A 110 11.74 -3.54 4.99
CA ALA A 110 12.83 -2.79 4.38
C ALA A 110 12.38 -1.53 3.63
N PHE A 111 11.20 -0.99 3.93
CA PHE A 111 10.62 0.13 3.18
C PHE A 111 11.51 1.38 3.24
N SER A 112 12.19 1.60 4.37
CA SER A 112 13.19 2.67 4.52
C SER A 112 14.29 2.63 3.45
N SER A 113 14.65 1.45 2.94
CA SER A 113 15.61 1.30 1.84
C SER A 113 15.05 1.82 0.51
N ILE A 114 13.77 1.58 0.24
CA ILE A 114 13.07 2.11 -0.95
C ILE A 114 12.99 3.63 -0.86
N CYS A 115 12.57 4.15 0.29
CA CYS A 115 12.51 5.59 0.55
C CYS A 115 13.87 6.28 0.39
N LYS A 116 14.93 5.67 0.92
CA LYS A 116 16.31 6.17 0.77
C LYS A 116 16.70 6.29 -0.71
N VAL A 117 16.52 5.22 -1.49
CA VAL A 117 16.83 5.23 -2.93
C VAL A 117 15.97 6.23 -3.68
N GLY A 118 14.68 6.34 -3.33
CA GLY A 118 13.76 7.34 -3.88
C GLY A 118 14.25 8.77 -3.64
N LEU A 119 14.66 9.11 -2.42
CA LEU A 119 15.24 10.41 -2.10
C LEU A 119 16.52 10.70 -2.90
N GLU A 120 17.48 9.77 -2.86
CA GLU A 120 18.78 9.91 -3.52
C GLU A 120 18.64 10.16 -5.02
N ASN A 121 17.63 9.55 -5.65
CA ASN A 121 17.38 9.63 -7.08
C ASN A 121 16.26 10.60 -7.47
N ARG A 122 15.65 11.31 -6.50
CA ARG A 122 14.45 12.15 -6.68
C ARG A 122 13.27 11.43 -7.36
N ILE A 123 13.09 10.15 -7.02
CA ILE A 123 11.98 9.32 -7.47
C ILE A 123 10.90 9.31 -6.37
N PRO A 124 9.65 9.72 -6.66
CA PRO A 124 8.58 9.70 -5.67
C PRO A 124 8.24 8.26 -5.25
N VAL A 125 8.01 8.05 -3.96
CA VAL A 125 7.64 6.75 -3.37
C VAL A 125 6.23 6.84 -2.81
N TYR A 126 5.39 5.91 -3.23
CA TYR A 126 4.02 5.73 -2.76
C TYR A 126 3.92 4.47 -1.89
N SER A 127 2.97 4.45 -0.97
CA SER A 127 2.66 3.27 -0.17
C SER A 127 1.17 3.15 0.13
N VAL A 128 0.78 1.94 0.54
CA VAL A 128 -0.55 1.59 1.05
C VAL A 128 -0.61 1.44 2.57
N ASP A 129 0.51 1.62 3.27
CA ASP A 129 0.62 1.50 4.73
C ASP A 129 0.72 2.88 5.40
N PRO A 130 -0.30 3.34 6.16
CA PRO A 130 -0.30 4.65 6.80
C PRO A 130 0.96 5.02 7.61
N PRO A 131 1.58 4.12 8.39
CA PRO A 131 2.79 4.44 9.15
C PRO A 131 3.99 4.85 8.28
N ASP A 132 4.01 4.44 7.01
CA ASP A 132 5.13 4.70 6.11
C ASP A 132 5.33 6.18 5.80
N ILE A 133 4.31 7.03 6.00
CA ILE A 133 4.41 8.47 5.73
C ILE A 133 5.44 9.19 6.62
N GLU A 134 5.78 8.61 7.78
CA GLU A 134 6.78 9.17 8.70
C GLU A 134 8.21 9.00 8.20
N LEU A 135 8.44 8.11 7.23
CA LEU A 135 9.77 7.85 6.71
C LEU A 135 10.18 8.95 5.71
N PRO A 136 11.36 9.58 5.87
CA PRO A 136 11.90 10.47 4.86
C PRO A 136 11.97 9.76 3.51
N GLY A 137 11.34 10.32 2.48
CA GLY A 137 11.30 9.73 1.13
C GLY A 137 9.97 9.11 0.74
N CYS A 138 9.10 8.79 1.69
CA CYS A 138 7.72 8.49 1.39
C CYS A 138 7.02 9.80 1.01
N LEU A 139 6.49 9.88 -0.22
CA LEU A 139 5.83 11.07 -0.73
C LEU A 139 4.36 11.11 -0.32
N ALA A 140 3.66 9.99 -0.50
CA ALA A 140 2.24 9.91 -0.19
C ALA A 140 1.81 8.47 0.10
N VAL A 141 0.77 8.35 0.91
CA VAL A 141 0.16 7.09 1.28
C VAL A 141 -1.33 7.16 1.03
N ILE A 142 -1.89 6.13 0.40
CA ILE A 142 -3.33 5.86 0.40
C ILE A 142 -3.55 4.47 0.97
N GLY A 143 -4.06 4.40 2.20
CA GLY A 143 -4.09 3.16 2.96
C GLY A 143 -5.31 3.07 3.86
N TRP A 144 -5.59 1.87 4.38
CA TRP A 144 -6.72 1.66 5.27
C TRP A 144 -6.63 2.52 6.54
N ASN A 145 -7.75 3.10 6.95
CA ASN A 145 -7.81 3.79 8.24
C ASN A 145 -7.71 2.76 9.38
N TYR A 146 -6.52 2.65 9.98
CA TYR A 146 -6.23 1.65 11.03
C TYR A 146 -7.05 1.83 12.31
N ARG A 147 -7.53 3.05 12.59
CA ARG A 147 -8.44 3.28 13.72
C ARG A 147 -9.80 2.64 13.45
N ASP A 148 -10.33 2.81 12.25
CA ASP A 148 -11.62 2.25 11.85
C ASP A 148 -11.56 0.73 11.71
N ASP A 149 -10.45 0.19 11.17
CA ASP A 149 -10.14 -1.25 11.19
C ASP A 149 -10.10 -1.81 12.63
N GLY A 150 -9.35 -1.18 13.53
CA GLY A 150 -9.27 -1.59 14.93
C GLY A 150 -10.64 -1.53 15.65
N MET A 151 -11.46 -0.53 15.35
CA MET A 151 -12.82 -0.45 15.90
C MET A 151 -13.73 -1.56 15.35
N ALA A 152 -13.62 -1.90 14.07
CA ALA A 152 -14.35 -3.03 13.47
C ALA A 152 -13.95 -4.36 14.12
N ALA A 153 -12.65 -4.63 14.21
CA ALA A 153 -12.14 -5.81 14.91
C ALA A 153 -12.60 -5.87 16.37
N GLY A 154 -12.58 -4.74 17.09
CA GLY A 154 -13.07 -4.64 18.46
C GLY A 154 -14.57 -4.97 18.59
N ARG A 155 -15.41 -4.51 17.66
CA ARG A 155 -16.85 -4.87 17.64
C ARG A 155 -17.06 -6.37 17.44
N LEU A 156 -16.30 -6.99 16.53
CA LEU A 156 -16.34 -8.44 16.31
C LEU A 156 -15.90 -9.19 17.58
N ALA A 157 -14.82 -8.77 18.23
CA ALA A 157 -14.35 -9.38 19.47
C ALA A 157 -15.41 -9.32 20.58
N VAL A 158 -16.10 -8.18 20.75
CA VAL A 158 -17.19 -8.03 21.72
C VAL A 158 -18.34 -9.00 21.44
N ARG A 159 -18.70 -9.24 20.17
CA ARG A 159 -19.74 -10.21 19.79
C ARG A 159 -19.35 -11.64 20.16
N VAL A 160 -18.10 -12.03 19.88
CA VAL A 160 -17.56 -13.35 20.27
C VAL A 160 -17.55 -13.51 21.78
N LEU A 161 -17.10 -12.50 22.52
CA LEU A 161 -17.09 -12.51 23.99
C LEU A 161 -18.50 -12.60 24.61
N LYS A 162 -19.53 -12.15 23.89
CA LYS A 162 -20.94 -12.30 24.28
C LYS A 162 -21.55 -13.65 23.88
N GLY A 163 -20.75 -14.58 23.35
CA GLY A 163 -21.17 -15.95 23.03
C GLY A 163 -21.60 -16.17 21.58
N GLU A 164 -21.47 -15.18 20.70
CA GLU A 164 -21.72 -15.39 19.28
C GLU A 164 -20.61 -16.27 18.66
N SER A 165 -21.01 -17.30 17.91
CA SER A 165 -20.07 -18.21 17.27
C SER A 165 -19.40 -17.55 16.05
N PRO A 166 -18.05 -17.51 15.96
CA PRO A 166 -17.35 -16.99 14.78
C PRO A 166 -17.83 -17.64 13.48
N ALA A 167 -18.17 -18.94 13.48
CA ALA A 167 -18.69 -19.67 12.32
C ALA A 167 -19.97 -19.07 11.70
N LYS A 168 -20.70 -18.23 12.44
CA LYS A 168 -21.93 -17.57 11.99
C LYS A 168 -21.73 -16.09 11.67
N MET A 169 -20.53 -15.56 11.87
CA MET A 169 -20.22 -14.14 11.70
C MET A 169 -19.50 -13.92 10.38
N ALA A 170 -20.04 -13.06 9.52
CA ALA A 170 -19.32 -12.61 8.34
C ALA A 170 -18.11 -11.73 8.74
N PHE A 171 -17.08 -11.72 7.89
CA PHE A 171 -15.97 -10.78 8.02
C PHE A 171 -16.47 -9.34 7.83
N GLU A 172 -15.87 -8.37 8.50
CA GLU A 172 -16.25 -6.96 8.36
C GLU A 172 -15.39 -6.29 7.28
N PRO A 173 -15.98 -5.82 6.16
CA PRO A 173 -15.21 -5.17 5.11
C PRO A 173 -14.65 -3.83 5.59
N LEU A 174 -13.41 -3.53 5.21
CA LEU A 174 -12.83 -2.21 5.38
C LEU A 174 -13.45 -1.26 4.34
N THR A 175 -13.88 -0.08 4.80
CA THR A 175 -14.64 0.86 3.97
C THR A 175 -14.01 2.24 3.84
N LYS A 176 -12.92 2.51 4.55
CA LYS A 176 -12.33 3.85 4.65
C LYS A 176 -10.83 3.80 4.54
N THR A 177 -10.31 4.68 3.69
CA THR A 177 -8.89 4.93 3.51
C THR A 177 -8.54 6.34 3.96
N ASP A 178 -7.32 6.52 4.43
CA ASP A 178 -6.73 7.83 4.65
C ASP A 178 -5.74 8.14 3.52
N LEU A 179 -5.76 9.39 3.04
CA LEU A 179 -4.74 9.98 2.20
C LEU A 179 -3.78 10.79 3.06
N LEU A 180 -2.51 10.40 3.09
CA LEU A 180 -1.44 11.11 3.79
C LEU A 180 -0.42 11.59 2.76
N VAL A 181 0.09 12.80 2.93
CA VAL A 181 1.07 13.39 1.99
C VAL A 181 2.20 14.07 2.75
N SER A 182 3.42 14.04 2.20
CA SER A 182 4.61 14.63 2.80
C SER A 182 5.10 15.81 1.96
N GLU A 183 4.84 17.04 2.46
CA GLU A 183 5.41 18.26 1.89
C GLU A 183 6.93 18.29 2.08
N ALA A 184 7.45 17.74 3.18
CA ALA A 184 8.88 17.61 3.43
C ALA A 184 9.56 16.79 2.32
N THR A 185 9.02 15.60 2.03
CA THR A 185 9.53 14.75 0.95
C THR A 185 9.37 15.44 -0.39
N ALA A 186 8.20 16.03 -0.67
CA ALA A 186 7.93 16.73 -1.93
C ALA A 186 8.99 17.81 -2.22
N ARG A 187 9.32 18.64 -1.22
CA ARG A 187 10.39 19.64 -1.35
C ARG A 187 11.76 19.01 -1.60
N ALA A 188 12.09 17.93 -0.88
CA ALA A 188 13.39 17.26 -1.02
C ALA A 188 13.62 16.66 -2.43
N ILE A 189 12.55 16.13 -3.05
CA ILE A 189 12.62 15.53 -4.40
C ILE A 189 12.25 16.51 -5.53
N GLY A 190 11.88 17.76 -5.20
CA GLY A 190 11.53 18.77 -6.19
C GLY A 190 10.16 18.56 -6.85
N VAL A 191 9.22 17.92 -6.16
CA VAL A 191 7.85 17.69 -6.62
C VAL A 191 6.92 18.77 -6.07
N THR A 192 6.05 19.32 -6.92
CA THR A 192 4.97 20.22 -6.50
C THR A 192 3.71 19.41 -6.24
N LEU A 193 3.18 19.50 -5.02
CA LEU A 193 1.90 18.87 -4.67
C LEU A 193 0.74 19.76 -5.14
N PRO A 194 -0.24 19.22 -5.91
CA PRO A 194 -1.40 20.00 -6.34
C PRO A 194 -2.23 20.51 -5.14
N PRO A 195 -2.73 21.75 -5.15
CA PRO A 195 -3.60 22.25 -4.08
C PRO A 195 -4.85 21.40 -3.82
N PRO A 196 -5.55 20.84 -4.83
CA PRO A 196 -6.69 19.95 -4.60
C PRO A 196 -6.31 18.67 -3.84
N LEU A 197 -5.09 18.16 -4.07
CA LEU A 197 -4.56 17.00 -3.36
C LEU A 197 -4.35 17.33 -1.87
N LEU A 198 -3.72 18.46 -1.58
CA LEU A 198 -3.49 18.92 -0.20
C LEU A 198 -4.81 19.17 0.55
N ALA A 199 -5.82 19.73 -0.14
CA ALA A 199 -7.11 20.04 0.45
C ALA A 199 -7.90 18.79 0.88
N ARG A 200 -7.71 17.65 0.18
CA ARG A 200 -8.40 16.39 0.49
C ARG A 200 -7.56 15.42 1.33
N ALA A 201 -6.31 15.75 1.62
CA ALA A 201 -5.45 14.90 2.44
C ALA A 201 -5.92 14.88 3.91
N ASN A 202 -6.05 13.68 4.48
CA ASN A 202 -6.37 13.47 5.89
C ASN A 202 -5.25 13.99 6.79
N ARG A 203 -4.00 13.95 6.31
CA ARG A 203 -2.83 14.49 7.02
C ARG A 203 -1.76 14.96 6.05
N VAL A 204 -1.14 16.08 6.38
CA VAL A 204 0.03 16.62 5.70
C VAL A 204 1.22 16.62 6.66
N VAL A 205 2.27 15.87 6.32
CA VAL A 205 3.56 15.88 7.04
C VAL A 205 4.40 17.02 6.45
N ARG A 206 4.92 17.88 7.33
CA ARG A 206 5.59 19.13 6.94
C ARG A 206 7.09 19.10 7.13
#